data_AF-A0A7Z0RFX8-F1
#
_entry.id   AF-A0A7Z0RFX8-F1
#
_cell.length_a   1.000
_cell.length_b   1.000
_cell.length_c   1.000
_cell.angle_alpha   90.00
_cell.angle_beta   90.00
_cell.angle_gamma   90.00
#
_symmetry.space_group_name_H-M   'P 1'
#
loop_
_entity.id
_entity.type
_entity.pdbx_description
1 polymer ?
#
loop_
_entity_poly.entity_id
_entity_poly.type
_entity_poly.pdbx_seq_one_letter_code
_entity_poly.pdbx_strand_id
1 'polypeptide(L)'
;MLKGLDPLLSPELLFTLRAMGHGDEIAIVDGNYPGVEHARRLIRLDGHRLIPVLNAVLSVLPIDDFVAEAIFRSTVKAERDKLDPVHEEMIDCCARHEPHRQVVPLIGQDFYGRVKTAHALIQTGEPRLYANIILRKGVIYPKEADAHAAAEVDPFVY
;
A
#
# COMPACT_ATOMS: atom_id res chain seq x y z
N MET A 1 1.67 17.85 -8.76
CA MET A 1 2.91 17.06 -8.71
C MET A 1 3.91 17.75 -7.80
N LEU A 2 4.80 17.01 -7.16
CA LEU A 2 5.82 17.51 -6.23
C LEU A 2 7.18 16.86 -6.56
N LYS A 3 8.29 17.52 -6.21
CA LYS A 3 9.63 16.94 -6.39
C LYS A 3 9.82 15.76 -5.42
N GLY A 4 10.36 14.65 -5.91
CA GLY A 4 10.68 13.47 -5.07
C GLY A 4 9.48 12.61 -4.66
N LEU A 5 8.27 12.88 -5.17
CA LEU A 5 7.07 12.07 -4.91
C LEU A 5 6.50 11.54 -6.22
N ASP A 6 6.03 10.29 -6.20
CA ASP A 6 5.36 9.68 -7.34
C ASP A 6 4.07 10.47 -7.69
N PRO A 7 3.87 10.89 -8.95
CA PRO A 7 2.71 11.68 -9.34
C PRO A 7 1.36 10.94 -9.22
N LEU A 8 1.35 9.61 -9.09
CA LEU A 8 0.15 8.82 -8.77
C LEU A 8 -0.38 9.09 -7.36
N LEU A 9 0.47 9.63 -6.47
CA LEU A 9 0.07 10.07 -5.15
C LEU A 9 -0.73 11.37 -5.28
N SER A 10 -2.02 11.23 -5.57
CA SER A 10 -2.97 12.34 -5.64
C SER A 10 -2.99 13.13 -4.33
N PRO A 11 -3.44 14.40 -4.33
CA PRO A 11 -3.49 15.21 -3.10
C PRO A 11 -4.27 14.53 -1.96
N GLU A 12 -5.40 13.90 -2.29
CA GLU A 12 -6.21 13.15 -1.34
C GLU A 12 -5.49 11.90 -0.83
N LEU A 13 -4.84 11.14 -1.73
CA LEU A 13 -4.08 9.96 -1.34
C LEU A 13 -2.91 10.30 -0.40
N LEU A 14 -2.14 11.35 -0.72
CA LEU A 14 -1.06 11.82 0.15
C LEU A 14 -1.58 12.23 1.54
N PHE A 15 -2.69 12.96 1.57
CA PHE A 15 -3.33 13.35 2.83
C PHE A 15 -3.74 12.11 3.64
N THR A 16 -4.42 11.15 3.02
CA THR A 16 -4.86 9.92 3.68
C THR A 16 -3.69 9.12 4.24
N LEU A 17 -2.66 8.85 3.43
CA LEU A 17 -1.46 8.11 3.88
C LEU A 17 -0.77 8.82 5.05
N ARG A 18 -0.70 10.16 5.02
CA ARG A 18 -0.05 10.96 6.06
C ARG A 18 -0.87 11.04 7.35
N ALA A 19 -2.20 11.01 7.24
CA ALA A 19 -3.15 11.08 8.35
C ALA A 19 -3.35 9.72 9.07
N MET A 20 -3.11 8.60 8.38
CA MET A 20 -3.14 7.27 8.98
C MET A 20 -2.17 7.18 10.18
N GLY A 21 -2.60 6.52 11.25
CA GLY A 21 -1.77 6.16 12.39
C GLY A 21 -1.03 4.83 12.19
N HIS A 22 -0.14 4.50 13.12
CA HIS A 22 0.41 3.14 13.19
C HIS A 22 -0.72 2.12 13.41
N GLY A 23 -0.70 1.03 12.65
CA GLY A 23 -1.69 -0.03 12.69
C GLY A 23 -2.95 0.22 11.85
N ASP A 24 -3.12 1.43 11.30
CA ASP A 24 -4.15 1.66 10.28
C ASP A 24 -3.83 0.86 9.02
N GLU A 25 -4.88 0.37 8.36
CA GLU A 25 -4.76 -0.42 7.13
C GLU A 25 -5.33 0.33 5.94
N ILE A 26 -4.73 0.15 4.77
CA ILE A 26 -5.22 0.66 3.50
C ILE A 26 -5.27 -0.46 2.47
N ALA A 27 -6.41 -0.60 1.79
CA ALA A 27 -6.58 -1.57 0.72
C ALA A 27 -6.33 -0.93 -0.64
N ILE A 28 -5.63 -1.61 -1.54
CA ILE A 28 -5.54 -1.29 -2.96
C ILE A 28 -6.23 -2.42 -3.71
N VAL A 29 -7.27 -2.10 -4.46
CA VAL A 29 -8.17 -3.10 -5.04
C VAL A 29 -8.28 -2.98 -6.56
N ASP A 30 -8.62 -4.09 -7.18
CA ASP A 30 -8.87 -4.21 -8.61
C ASP A 30 -10.16 -3.49 -9.04
N GLY A 31 -10.35 -3.36 -10.35
CA GLY A 31 -11.49 -2.65 -10.93
C GLY A 31 -12.84 -3.35 -10.74
N ASN A 32 -12.86 -4.63 -10.37
CA ASN A 32 -14.08 -5.40 -10.13
C ASN A 32 -14.48 -5.41 -8.64
N TYR A 33 -13.59 -4.97 -7.75
CA TYR A 33 -13.86 -4.96 -6.32
C TYR A 33 -14.98 -3.95 -5.99
N PRO A 34 -15.92 -4.29 -5.07
CA PRO A 34 -17.03 -3.41 -4.70
C PRO A 34 -16.56 -2.29 -3.74
N GLY A 35 -15.72 -1.37 -4.24
CA GLY A 35 -15.12 -0.32 -3.42
C GLY A 35 -16.15 0.66 -2.84
N VAL A 36 -17.18 1.04 -3.59
CA VAL A 36 -18.26 1.93 -3.11
C VAL A 36 -19.00 1.36 -1.90
N GLU A 37 -19.20 0.04 -1.86
CA GLU A 37 -19.92 -0.64 -0.78
C GLU A 37 -19.02 -0.88 0.45
N HIS A 38 -17.75 -1.24 0.24
CA HIS A 38 -16.87 -1.70 1.32
C HIS A 38 -15.98 -0.60 1.91
N ALA A 39 -15.76 0.52 1.21
CA ALA A 39 -14.82 1.53 1.65
C ALA A 39 -15.39 2.40 2.77
N ARG A 40 -14.66 2.52 3.89
CA ARG A 40 -14.90 3.60 4.87
C ARG A 40 -14.55 4.97 4.29
N ARG A 41 -13.51 5.01 3.45
CA ARG A 41 -13.07 6.16 2.64
C ARG A 41 -12.60 5.63 1.30
N LEU A 42 -13.22 6.09 0.22
CA LEU A 42 -12.93 5.63 -1.14
C LEU A 42 -12.07 6.67 -1.86
N ILE A 43 -10.92 6.25 -2.34
CA ILE A 43 -10.07 7.03 -3.25
C ILE A 43 -10.09 6.34 -4.61
N ARG A 44 -10.46 7.05 -5.66
CA ARG A 44 -10.52 6.48 -7.01
C ARG A 44 -9.30 6.87 -7.82
N LEU A 45 -8.59 5.85 -8.33
CA LEU A 45 -7.48 5.96 -9.28
C LEU A 45 -7.83 5.14 -10.52
N ASP A 46 -8.98 5.43 -11.12
CA ASP A 46 -9.44 4.80 -12.35
C ASP A 46 -8.39 4.96 -13.47
N GLY A 47 -8.28 3.95 -14.33
CA GLY A 47 -7.31 3.94 -15.43
C GLY A 47 -5.87 3.62 -15.02
N HIS A 48 -5.56 3.56 -13.72
CA HIS A 48 -4.26 3.12 -13.24
C HIS A 48 -4.23 1.63 -12.91
N ARG A 49 -3.10 0.98 -13.21
CA ARG A 49 -2.84 -0.42 -12.85
C ARG A 49 -2.43 -0.53 -11.38
N LEU A 50 -2.66 -1.69 -10.77
CA LEU A 50 -2.41 -1.86 -9.34
C LEU A 50 -0.94 -1.77 -8.98
N ILE A 51 -0.05 -2.41 -9.73
CA ILE A 51 1.38 -2.49 -9.38
C ILE A 51 2.05 -1.10 -9.32
N PRO A 52 1.83 -0.17 -10.28
CA PRO A 52 2.29 1.21 -10.15
C PRO A 52 1.74 1.94 -8.91
N VAL A 53 0.45 1.75 -8.60
CA VAL A 53 -0.17 2.36 -7.42
C VAL A 53 0.44 1.79 -6.12
N LEU A 54 0.63 0.47 -6.05
CA LEU A 54 1.30 -0.20 -4.94
C LEU A 54 2.73 0.32 -4.75
N ASN A 55 3.49 0.45 -5.85
CA ASN A 55 4.84 0.99 -5.83
C ASN A 55 4.87 2.45 -5.31
N ALA A 56 3.93 3.27 -5.77
CA ALA A 56 3.80 4.66 -5.33
C ALA A 56 3.48 4.75 -3.83
N VAL A 57 2.53 3.95 -3.34
CA VAL A 57 2.17 3.92 -1.92
C VAL A 57 3.35 3.46 -1.05
N LEU A 58 4.02 2.36 -1.41
CA LEU A 58 5.17 1.83 -0.66
C LEU A 58 6.38 2.77 -0.67
N SER A 59 6.51 3.65 -1.66
CA SER A 59 7.58 4.65 -1.68
C SER A 59 7.54 5.65 -0.52
N VAL A 60 6.40 5.76 0.17
CA VAL A 60 6.19 6.72 1.27
C VAL A 60 5.58 6.10 2.53
N LEU A 61 4.95 4.92 2.44
CA LEU A 61 4.24 4.28 3.54
C LEU A 61 5.12 3.21 4.20
N PRO A 62 5.59 3.40 5.45
CA PRO A 62 6.29 2.35 6.18
C PRO A 62 5.33 1.20 6.50
N ILE A 63 5.80 -0.04 6.43
CA ILE A 63 5.01 -1.22 6.79
C ILE A 63 5.23 -1.62 8.27
N ASP A 64 4.14 -2.08 8.90
CA ASP A 64 4.11 -2.44 10.31
C ASP A 64 5.06 -3.59 10.65
N ASP A 65 5.99 -3.29 11.57
CA ASP A 65 6.97 -4.22 12.07
C ASP A 65 6.75 -4.76 13.48
N PHE A 66 5.68 -4.33 14.14
CA PHE A 66 5.31 -4.77 15.48
C PHE A 66 4.46 -6.04 15.45
N VAL A 67 4.05 -6.47 14.26
CA VAL A 67 3.26 -7.68 14.01
C VAL A 67 4.00 -8.63 13.07
N ALA A 68 3.65 -9.92 13.15
CA ALA A 68 4.23 -10.95 12.29
C ALA A 68 3.88 -10.74 10.80
N GLU A 69 2.66 -10.25 10.54
CA GLU A 69 2.12 -10.11 9.19
C GLU A 69 1.51 -8.72 9.03
N ALA A 70 1.89 -8.01 7.96
CA ALA A 70 1.46 -6.63 7.72
C ALA A 70 1.08 -6.32 6.25
N ILE A 71 1.30 -7.28 5.35
CA ILE A 71 0.95 -7.19 3.93
C ILE A 71 0.10 -8.40 3.58
N PHE A 72 -1.08 -8.17 3.02
CA PHE A 72 -2.03 -9.24 2.74
C PHE A 72 -2.55 -9.16 1.32
N ARG A 73 -2.56 -10.27 0.58
CA ARG A 73 -3.15 -10.34 -0.75
C ARG A 73 -4.40 -11.21 -0.77
N SER A 74 -5.31 -10.95 -1.71
CA SER A 74 -6.36 -11.90 -2.02
C SER A 74 -5.80 -13.16 -2.70
N THR A 75 -6.60 -14.21 -2.71
CA THR A 75 -6.26 -15.52 -3.27
C THR A 75 -7.13 -15.85 -4.47
N VAL A 76 -6.66 -16.75 -5.33
CA VAL A 76 -7.49 -17.27 -6.43
C VAL A 76 -8.57 -18.16 -5.82
N LYS A 77 -9.79 -17.63 -5.65
CA LYS A 77 -10.89 -18.33 -4.97
C LYS A 77 -10.49 -18.78 -3.57
N ALA A 78 -10.44 -20.10 -3.32
CA ALA A 78 -10.01 -20.70 -2.06
C ALA A 78 -8.61 -21.36 -2.16
N GLU A 79 -7.91 -21.19 -3.28
CA GLU A 79 -6.59 -21.76 -3.53
C GLU A 79 -5.51 -20.82 -2.95
N ARG A 80 -5.19 -21.01 -1.66
CA ARG A 80 -4.25 -20.16 -0.90
C ARG A 80 -2.89 -20.02 -1.57
N ASP A 81 -2.33 -21.15 -1.99
CA ASP A 81 -0.94 -21.26 -2.45
C ASP A 81 -0.79 -21.01 -3.95
N LYS A 82 -1.91 -20.82 -4.66
CA LYS A 82 -1.88 -20.49 -6.08
C LYS A 82 -1.49 -19.03 -6.28
N LEU A 83 -0.47 -18.82 -7.11
CA LEU A 83 -0.02 -17.53 -7.57
C LEU A 83 -0.37 -17.38 -9.05
N ASP A 84 -1.04 -16.26 -9.36
CA ASP A 84 -1.19 -15.77 -10.72
C ASP A 84 -0.09 -14.71 -10.94
N PRO A 85 0.24 -14.33 -12.18
CA PRO A 85 1.32 -13.37 -12.46
C PRO A 85 1.21 -12.06 -11.68
N VAL A 86 -0.01 -11.56 -11.44
CA VAL A 86 -0.21 -10.34 -10.64
C VAL A 86 0.18 -10.51 -9.17
N HIS A 87 0.06 -11.72 -8.62
CA HIS A 87 0.49 -12.02 -7.25
C HIS A 87 2.02 -12.02 -7.15
N GLU A 88 2.70 -12.58 -8.15
CA GLU A 88 4.17 -12.54 -8.24
C GLU A 88 4.66 -11.09 -8.36
N GLU A 89 4.06 -10.29 -9.25
CA GLU A 89 4.37 -8.86 -9.38
C GLU A 89 4.15 -8.08 -8.08
N MET A 90 3.10 -8.40 -7.31
CA MET A 90 2.87 -7.80 -5.98
C MET A 90 3.97 -8.17 -5.00
N ILE A 91 4.33 -9.45 -4.94
CA ILE A 91 5.38 -9.97 -4.05
C ILE A 91 6.71 -9.27 -4.38
N ASP A 92 7.09 -9.21 -5.65
CA ASP A 92 8.31 -8.56 -6.11
C ASP A 92 8.30 -7.06 -5.81
N CYS A 93 7.15 -6.39 -5.99
CA CYS A 93 7.01 -4.99 -5.65
C CYS A 93 7.21 -4.75 -4.16
N CYS A 94 6.55 -5.54 -3.30
CA CYS A 94 6.71 -5.46 -1.85
C CYS A 94 8.15 -5.74 -1.42
N ALA A 95 8.80 -6.76 -1.97
CA ALA A 95 10.18 -7.13 -1.61
C ALA A 95 11.21 -6.02 -1.93
N ARG A 96 10.96 -5.18 -2.94
CA ARG A 96 11.84 -4.03 -3.26
C ARG A 96 11.81 -2.93 -2.19
N HIS A 97 10.69 -2.76 -1.50
CA HIS A 97 10.53 -1.73 -0.46
C HIS A 97 10.70 -2.30 0.94
N GLU A 98 10.22 -3.52 1.16
CA GLU A 98 10.08 -4.16 2.47
C GLU A 98 10.60 -5.61 2.40
N PRO A 99 11.91 -5.84 2.16
CA PRO A 99 12.48 -7.16 1.89
C PRO A 99 12.35 -8.16 3.05
N HIS A 100 12.07 -7.67 4.25
CA HIS A 100 11.89 -8.50 5.45
C HIS A 100 10.41 -8.82 5.75
N ARG A 101 9.48 -8.32 4.93
CA ARG A 101 8.03 -8.52 5.11
C ARG A 101 7.52 -9.52 4.09
N GLN A 102 6.76 -10.50 4.57
CA GLN A 102 6.09 -11.46 3.71
C GLN A 102 4.71 -10.94 3.27
N VAL A 103 4.34 -11.21 2.02
CA VAL A 103 3.00 -10.99 1.50
C VAL A 103 2.15 -12.23 1.80
N VAL A 104 1.19 -12.09 2.70
CA VAL A 104 0.41 -13.21 3.22
C VAL A 104 -0.90 -13.38 2.44
N PRO A 105 -1.22 -14.58 1.92
CA PRO A 105 -2.51 -14.84 1.29
C PRO A 105 -3.64 -14.91 2.31
N LEU A 106 -4.74 -14.19 2.08
CA LEU A 106 -5.99 -14.34 2.82
C LEU A 106 -7.11 -14.83 1.89
N ILE A 107 -7.97 -15.69 2.45
CA ILE A 107 -9.05 -16.35 1.70
C ILE A 107 -10.38 -15.66 2.00
N GLY A 108 -11.12 -15.34 0.94
CA GLY A 108 -12.53 -14.94 1.02
C GLY A 108 -12.84 -13.94 2.14
N GLN A 109 -13.62 -14.38 3.14
CA GLN A 109 -14.14 -13.53 4.21
C GLN A 109 -13.05 -12.88 5.08
N ASP A 110 -11.90 -13.53 5.28
CA ASP A 110 -10.82 -12.95 6.07
C ASP A 110 -10.24 -11.71 5.37
N PHE A 111 -10.15 -11.76 4.04
CA PHE A 111 -9.73 -10.61 3.24
C PHE A 111 -10.82 -9.52 3.23
N TYR A 112 -12.06 -9.88 2.90
CA TYR A 112 -13.15 -8.90 2.79
C TYR A 112 -13.48 -8.21 4.12
N GLY A 113 -13.47 -8.96 5.23
CA GLY A 113 -13.68 -8.41 6.57
C GLY A 113 -12.64 -7.35 6.90
N ARG A 114 -11.38 -7.62 6.57
CA ARG A 114 -10.27 -6.70 6.80
C ARG A 114 -10.35 -5.44 5.95
N VAL A 115 -10.68 -5.57 4.65
CA VAL A 115 -10.91 -4.42 3.77
C VAL A 115 -12.03 -3.51 4.30
N LYS A 116 -13.15 -4.08 4.78
CA LYS A 116 -14.28 -3.30 5.33
C LYS A 116 -13.89 -2.49 6.57
N THR A 117 -12.91 -2.97 7.33
CA THR A 117 -12.40 -2.27 8.53
C THR A 117 -11.27 -1.29 8.23
N ALA A 118 -10.61 -1.41 7.07
CA ALA A 118 -9.47 -0.60 6.66
C ALA A 118 -9.79 0.91 6.70
N HIS A 119 -8.79 1.73 7.02
CA HIS A 119 -8.90 3.18 7.12
C HIS A 119 -9.36 3.81 5.80
N ALA A 120 -8.84 3.30 4.68
CA ALA A 120 -9.20 3.73 3.34
C ALA A 120 -9.04 2.57 2.34
N LEU A 121 -9.66 2.76 1.18
CA LEU A 121 -9.57 1.86 0.04
C LEU A 121 -9.28 2.69 -1.21
N ILE A 122 -8.26 2.27 -1.96
CA ILE A 122 -7.87 2.82 -3.26
C ILE A 122 -8.40 1.87 -4.33
N GLN A 123 -9.39 2.32 -5.11
CA GLN A 123 -9.92 1.54 -6.22
C GLN A 123 -9.19 1.92 -7.50
N THR A 124 -8.53 0.93 -8.10
CA THR A 124 -7.76 1.08 -9.34
C THR A 124 -8.57 0.65 -10.56
N GLY A 125 -8.01 0.84 -11.76
CA GLY A 125 -8.54 0.29 -13.00
C GLY A 125 -7.95 -1.08 -13.37
N GLU A 126 -7.32 -1.81 -12.43
CA GLU A 126 -6.70 -3.10 -12.68
C GLU A 126 -7.75 -4.16 -13.11
N PRO A 127 -7.68 -4.71 -14.33
CA PRO A 127 -8.64 -5.70 -14.82
C PRO A 127 -8.32 -7.13 -14.39
N ARG A 128 -7.08 -7.43 -13.94
CA ARG A 128 -6.71 -8.79 -13.51
C ARG A 128 -7.46 -9.11 -12.21
N LEU A 129 -8.05 -10.31 -12.17
CA LEU A 129 -8.83 -10.77 -11.03
C LEU A 129 -7.93 -11.09 -9.84
N TYR A 130 -8.50 -10.99 -8.64
CA TYR A 130 -7.82 -11.28 -7.38
C TYR A 130 -6.59 -10.40 -7.15
N ALA A 131 -6.50 -9.28 -7.85
CA ALA A 131 -5.45 -8.30 -7.68
C ALA A 131 -5.85 -7.31 -6.58
N ASN A 132 -5.98 -7.80 -5.35
CA ASN A 132 -6.27 -6.95 -4.19
C ASN A 132 -5.21 -7.16 -3.11
N ILE A 133 -4.78 -6.07 -2.49
CA ILE A 133 -3.75 -6.08 -1.46
C ILE A 133 -4.10 -5.11 -0.32
N ILE A 134 -3.72 -5.44 0.90
CA ILE A 134 -3.90 -4.62 2.10
C ILE A 134 -2.51 -4.37 2.70
N LEU A 135 -2.25 -3.12 3.06
CA LEU A 135 -1.03 -2.68 3.71
C LEU A 135 -1.37 -2.15 5.10
N ARG A 136 -0.68 -2.63 6.13
CA ARG A 136 -0.77 -2.11 7.50
C ARG A 136 0.38 -1.15 7.76
N LYS A 137 0.05 0.08 8.17
CA LYS A 137 1.04 1.15 8.36
C LYS A 137 1.89 0.93 9.61
N GLY A 138 3.20 1.00 9.45
CA GLY A 138 4.18 0.94 10.52
C GLY A 138 4.52 2.29 11.14
N VAL A 139 5.67 2.32 11.80
CA VAL A 139 6.23 3.52 12.43
C VAL A 139 7.43 4.02 11.63
N ILE A 140 7.71 5.32 11.75
CA ILE A 140 9.01 5.86 11.38
C ILE A 140 9.76 6.02 12.69
N TYR A 141 10.87 5.29 12.85
CA TYR A 141 11.68 5.38 14.04
C TYR A 141 12.29 6.78 14.17
N PRO A 142 12.27 7.39 15.37
CA PRO A 142 13.03 8.61 15.59
C PRO A 142 14.50 8.30 15.28
N LYS A 143 15.13 9.16 14.49
CA LYS A 143 16.59 9.11 14.36
C LYS A 143 17.16 9.34 15.76
N GLU A 144 18.13 8.53 16.17
CA GLU A 144 18.95 8.88 17.33
C GLU A 144 19.48 10.30 17.11
N ALA A 145 19.36 11.14 18.13
CA ALA A 145 19.82 12.51 18.07
C ALA A 145 21.34 12.52 18.12
N ASP A 146 22.00 12.15 17.03
CA ASP A 146 23.44 12.25 16.93
C ASP A 146 23.84 13.71 16.72
N ALA A 147 24.71 14.15 17.62
CA ALA A 147 25.37 15.43 17.62
C ALA A 147 26.08 15.67 16.27
N HIS A 148 25.90 16.89 15.75
CA HIS A 148 26.57 17.46 14.56
C HIS A 148 26.16 16.90 13.19
N ALA A 149 25.36 17.68 12.46
CA ALA A 149 25.72 18.10 11.10
C ALA A 149 24.87 19.31 10.69
N ALA A 150 25.41 20.50 10.93
CA ALA A 150 25.18 21.61 10.02
C ALA A 150 25.74 21.20 8.66
N ALA A 151 24.88 21.00 7.69
CA ALA A 151 25.25 21.04 6.29
C ALA A 151 24.22 21.94 5.61
N GLU A 152 24.60 23.20 5.43
CA GLU A 152 24.01 24.08 4.43
C GLU A 152 24.09 23.35 3.08
N VAL A 153 22.93 22.94 2.56
CA VAL A 153 22.79 22.54 1.17
C VAL A 153 21.97 23.65 0.52
N ASP A 154 22.64 24.43 -0.33
CA ASP A 154 21.99 25.45 -1.16
C ASP A 154 20.90 24.78 -2.03
N PRO A 155 19.62 25.16 -1.87
CA PRO A 155 18.52 24.52 -2.59
C PRO A 155 18.40 24.94 -4.06
N PHE A 156 19.31 25.74 -4.63
CA PHE A 156 19.17 26.32 -5.97
C PHE A 156 20.39 26.19 -6.91
N VAL A 157 21.06 25.04 -6.92
CA VAL A 157 21.91 24.71 -8.08
C VAL A 157 21.03 24.04 -9.15
N TYR A 158 20.84 24.74 -10.27
CA TYR A 158 20.11 24.27 -11.45
C TYR A 158 20.92 23.25 -12.25
#